data_AF-A0A845CDY8-F1
#
_entry.id   AF-A0A845CDY8-F1
#
_cell.length_a   1.000
_cell.length_b   1.000
_cell.length_c   1.000
_cell.angle_alpha   90.00
_cell.angle_beta   90.00
_cell.angle_gamma   90.00
#
_symmetry.space_group_name_H-M   'P 1'
#
loop_
_entity.id
_entity.type
_entity.pdbx_description
1 polymer ?
#
loop_
_entity_poly.entity_id
_entity_poly.type
_entity_poly.pdbx_seq_one_letter_code
_entity_poly.pdbx_strand_id
1 'polypeptide(L)'
;MASEHVNYHFSITFKTKDRAVVGCLRALAQYCQKEGNNRIPWGGTKDKDWRRDGYSVTFRFTKSSYRDDLESQAVRLFPMDLWSIVGKKDDDPASPQS
;
A
#
# COMPACT_ATOMS: atom_id res chain seq x y z
N MET A 1 10.35 10.62 20.33
CA MET A 1 9.81 10.95 19.00
C MET A 1 8.79 9.87 18.68
N ALA A 2 7.48 10.15 18.80
CA ALA A 2 6.47 9.20 18.34
C ALA A 2 6.71 8.97 16.84
N SER A 3 6.96 7.73 16.43
CA SER A 3 7.38 7.44 15.06
C SER A 3 6.30 7.94 14.09
N GLU A 4 6.69 8.72 13.07
CA GLU A 4 5.79 9.25 12.02
C GLU A 4 4.84 8.18 11.43
N HIS A 5 5.20 6.91 11.55
CA HIS A 5 4.44 5.72 11.16
C HIS A 5 3.03 5.65 11.76
N VAL A 6 2.80 6.16 12.98
CA VAL A 6 1.46 6.15 13.59
C VAL A 6 0.45 7.00 12.80
N ASN A 7 0.94 8.01 12.09
CA ASN A 7 0.10 8.84 11.23
C ASN A 7 -0.34 8.10 9.96
N TYR A 8 0.27 6.95 9.63
CA TYR A 8 -0.06 6.14 8.45
C TYR A 8 -0.96 4.98 8.86
N HIS A 9 -2.24 5.27 9.07
CA HIS A 9 -3.21 4.30 9.60
C HIS A 9 -4.36 3.99 8.63
N PHE A 10 -4.51 4.75 7.54
CA PHE A 10 -5.45 4.41 6.47
C PHE A 10 -4.81 3.41 5.52
N SER A 11 -5.32 2.18 5.49
CA SER A 11 -4.71 1.09 4.73
C SER A 11 -5.62 0.50 3.65
N ILE A 12 -4.98 -0.03 2.61
CA ILE A 12 -5.58 -0.82 1.55
C ILE A 12 -4.67 -1.99 1.24
N THR A 13 -5.26 -3.17 1.10
CA THR A 13 -4.55 -4.41 0.81
C THR A 13 -4.94 -4.93 -0.55
N PHE A 14 -3.97 -5.01 -1.45
CA PHE A 14 -4.09 -5.60 -2.77
C PHE A 14 -3.63 -7.05 -2.72
N LYS A 15 -4.30 -7.91 -3.47
CA LYS A 15 -3.86 -9.27 -3.76
C LYS A 15 -3.53 -9.35 -5.24
N THR A 16 -2.33 -9.82 -5.55
CA THR A 16 -1.89 -10.04 -6.94
C THR A 16 -0.82 -11.11 -6.92
N LYS A 17 -0.83 -12.02 -7.90
CA LYS A 17 0.24 -13.00 -8.11
C LYS A 17 1.37 -12.46 -9.01
N ASP A 18 1.16 -11.29 -9.59
CA ASP A 18 2.10 -10.66 -10.50
C ASP A 18 3.05 -9.74 -9.74
N ARG A 19 4.35 -10.02 -9.87
CA ARG A 19 5.38 -9.25 -9.18
C ARG A 19 5.55 -7.85 -9.77
N ALA A 20 5.41 -7.70 -11.09
CA ALA A 20 5.50 -6.41 -11.75
C ALA A 20 4.38 -5.48 -11.26
N VAL A 21 3.17 -6.02 -11.09
CA VAL A 21 2.03 -5.28 -10.53
C VAL A 21 2.33 -4.77 -9.12
N VAL A 22 2.98 -5.58 -8.26
CA VAL A 22 3.42 -5.10 -6.94
C VAL A 22 4.40 -3.92 -7.05
N GLY A 23 5.35 -3.99 -7.99
CA GLY A 23 6.29 -2.88 -8.26
C GLY A 23 5.57 -1.60 -8.69
N CYS A 24 4.63 -1.71 -9.63
CA CYS A 24 3.85 -0.59 -10.11
C CYS A 24 2.95 0.00 -9.02
N LEU A 25 2.27 -0.84 -8.23
CA LEU A 25 1.46 -0.41 -7.08
C LEU A 25 2.29 0.36 -6.04
N ARG A 26 3.55 -0.04 -5.81
CA ARG A 26 4.46 0.71 -4.92
C ARG A 26 4.74 2.11 -5.45
N ALA A 27 5.06 2.24 -6.73
CA ALA A 27 5.29 3.54 -7.35
C ALA A 27 4.03 4.42 -7.31
N LEU A 28 2.85 3.85 -7.56
CA LEU A 28 1.59 4.57 -7.42
C LEU A 28 1.30 4.98 -5.98
N ALA A 29 1.55 4.12 -4.99
CA ALA A 29 1.35 4.47 -3.59
C ALA A 29 2.24 5.67 -3.17
N GLN A 30 3.49 5.70 -3.64
CA GLN A 30 4.39 6.84 -3.43
C GLN A 30 3.88 8.12 -4.09
N TYR A 31 3.31 8.01 -5.30
CA TYR A 31 2.70 9.13 -6.01
C TYR A 31 1.45 9.67 -5.31
N CYS A 32 0.60 8.78 -4.79
CA CYS A 32 -0.65 9.14 -4.10
C CYS A 32 -0.44 9.74 -2.71
N GLN A 33 0.65 9.38 -2.01
CA GLN A 33 1.03 9.98 -0.73
C GLN A 33 1.61 11.39 -0.94
N LYS A 34 0.73 12.37 -1.11
CA LYS A 34 1.07 13.76 -1.48
C LYS A 34 1.83 14.54 -0.40
N GLU A 35 1.69 14.15 0.86
CA GLU A 35 2.28 14.81 2.03
C GLU A 35 3.04 13.81 2.91
N GLY A 36 3.96 14.30 3.75
CA GLY A 36 4.75 13.44 4.63
C GLY A 36 5.78 12.57 3.89
N ASN A 37 6.30 11.55 4.57
CA ASN A 37 7.28 10.63 4.01
C ASN A 37 6.61 9.60 3.08
N ASN A 38 6.75 9.79 1.77
CA ASN A 38 6.18 8.90 0.77
C ASN A 38 6.81 7.49 0.71
N ARG A 39 7.85 7.19 1.50
CA ARG A 39 8.47 5.85 1.59
C ARG A 39 7.84 4.95 2.66
N ILE A 40 7.13 5.53 3.63
CA ILE A 40 6.43 4.80 4.70
C ILE A 40 5.26 3.92 4.21
N PRO A 41 4.47 4.31 3.18
CA PRO A 41 3.31 3.54 2.73
C PRO A 41 3.58 2.07 2.41
N TRP A 42 4.81 1.72 2.06
CA TRP A 42 5.21 0.37 1.67
C TRP A 42 6.16 -0.30 2.67
N GLY A 43 6.49 0.32 3.80
CA GLY A 43 7.67 0.01 4.62
C GLY A 43 7.82 -1.41 5.19
N GLY A 44 7.04 -2.43 4.83
CA GLY A 44 7.02 -3.77 5.43
C GLY A 44 7.38 -4.96 4.53
N THR A 45 7.02 -4.94 3.24
CA THR A 45 6.93 -6.20 2.46
C THR A 45 8.11 -6.37 1.49
N LYS A 46 9.17 -7.09 1.91
CA LYS A 46 10.25 -7.51 0.99
C LYS A 46 9.74 -8.61 0.04
N ASP A 47 10.49 -8.90 -1.01
CA ASP A 47 10.09 -9.82 -2.09
C ASP A 47 9.71 -11.21 -1.60
N LYS A 48 10.42 -11.70 -0.57
CA LYS A 48 10.14 -12.98 0.09
C LYS A 48 8.89 -12.93 0.96
N ASP A 49 8.60 -11.77 1.54
CA ASP A 49 7.46 -11.56 2.44
C ASP A 49 6.14 -11.56 1.67
N TRP A 50 6.08 -10.97 0.47
CA TRP A 50 4.85 -10.92 -0.34
C TRP A 50 4.31 -12.32 -0.71
N ARG A 51 5.19 -13.28 -1.03
CA ARG A 51 4.77 -14.66 -1.29
C ARG A 51 4.31 -15.36 -0.02
N ARG A 52 5.02 -15.14 1.10
CA ARG A 52 4.63 -15.67 2.43
C ARG A 52 3.26 -15.13 2.85
N ASP A 53 2.98 -13.87 2.59
CA ASP A 53 1.76 -13.17 2.99
C ASP A 53 0.58 -13.42 2.02
N GLY A 54 0.59 -14.58 1.36
CA GLY A 54 -0.50 -15.05 0.51
C GLY A 54 -0.72 -14.22 -0.75
N TYR A 55 0.36 -13.65 -1.32
CA TYR A 55 0.33 -12.75 -2.47
C TYR A 55 -0.37 -11.41 -2.20
N SER A 56 -0.38 -10.98 -0.95
CA SER A 56 -1.01 -9.73 -0.51
C SER A 56 0.02 -8.66 -0.21
N VAL A 57 -0.32 -7.40 -0.49
CA VAL A 57 0.49 -6.22 -0.17
C VAL A 57 -0.40 -5.14 0.40
N THR A 58 -0.05 -4.63 1.58
CA THR A 58 -0.78 -3.57 2.26
C THR A 58 -0.03 -2.25 2.11
N PHE A 59 -0.74 -1.22 1.67
CA PHE A 59 -0.26 0.14 1.63
C PHE A 59 -0.96 0.96 2.70
N ARG A 60 -0.21 1.84 3.38
CA ARG A 60 -0.72 2.70 4.45
C ARG A 60 -0.52 4.18 4.11
N PHE A 61 -1.47 5.01 4.49
CA PHE A 61 -1.55 6.41 4.11
C PHE A 61 -1.91 7.28 5.30
N THR A 62 -1.55 8.56 5.21
CA THR A 62 -1.90 9.54 6.25
C THR A 62 -3.30 10.10 6.13
N LYS A 63 -3.94 9.94 4.97
CA LYS A 63 -5.32 10.36 4.71
C LYS A 63 -6.05 9.26 3.94
N SER A 64 -7.33 9.06 4.26
CA SER A 64 -8.20 8.15 3.49
C SER A 64 -8.27 8.53 2.01
N SER A 65 -8.25 9.83 1.69
CA SER A 65 -8.24 10.31 0.31
C SER A 65 -7.02 9.84 -0.50
N TYR A 66 -5.85 9.67 0.12
CA TYR A 66 -4.66 9.15 -0.58
C TYR A 66 -4.77 7.64 -0.84
N ARG A 67 -5.39 6.90 0.08
CA ARG A 67 -5.73 5.49 -0.13
C ARG A 67 -6.71 5.33 -1.29
N ASP A 68 -7.73 6.19 -1.34
CA ASP A 68 -8.77 6.13 -2.38
C ASP A 68 -8.22 6.61 -3.74
N ASP A 69 -7.29 7.58 -3.75
CA ASP A 69 -6.52 7.96 -4.93
C ASP A 69 -5.72 6.75 -5.50
N LEU A 70 -5.08 5.94 -4.64
CA LEU A 70 -4.36 4.74 -5.08
C LEU A 70 -5.31 3.74 -5.76
N GLU A 71 -6.46 3.45 -5.16
CA GLU A 71 -7.46 2.58 -5.77
C GLU A 71 -7.91 3.12 -7.13
N SER A 72 -8.25 4.40 -7.21
CA SER A 72 -8.67 5.05 -8.45
C SER A 72 -7.61 4.93 -9.56
N GLN A 73 -6.34 5.18 -9.22
CA GLN A 73 -5.24 5.03 -10.18
C GLN A 73 -5.00 3.56 -10.58
N ALA A 74 -5.13 2.61 -9.65
CA ALA A 74 -4.99 1.19 -9.95
C ALA A 74 -6.08 0.72 -10.94
N VAL A 75 -7.34 1.12 -10.72
CA VAL A 75 -8.46 0.86 -11.65
C VAL A 75 -8.21 1.47 -13.02
N ARG A 76 -7.66 2.69 -13.07
CA ARG A 76 -7.40 3.39 -14.32
C ARG A 76 -6.26 2.77 -15.15
N LEU A 77 -5.21 2.27 -14.48
CA LEU A 77 -3.94 1.93 -15.12
C LEU A 77 -3.71 0.45 -15.32
N PHE A 78 -4.32 -0.41 -14.51
CA PHE A 78 -4.03 -1.84 -14.52
C PHE A 78 -5.24 -2.66 -14.96
N PRO A 79 -5.04 -3.72 -15.76
CA PRO A 79 -6.07 -4.72 -16.00
C PRO A 79 -6.63 -5.29 -14.69
N MET A 80 -7.96 -5.40 -14.61
CA MET A 80 -8.70 -5.79 -13.39
C MET A 80 -8.51 -7.27 -13.02
N ASP A 81 -8.01 -8.11 -13.92
CA ASP A 81 -7.75 -9.53 -13.71
C ASP A 81 -6.39 -9.81 -13.04
N LEU A 82 -5.50 -8.82 -13.03
CA LEU A 82 -4.16 -8.97 -12.45
C LEU A 82 -4.11 -8.73 -10.94
N TRP A 83 -5.14 -8.10 -10.36
CA TRP A 83 -5.17 -7.74 -8.95
C TRP A 83 -6.59 -7.64 -8.41
N SER A 84 -6.73 -7.71 -7.09
CA SER A 84 -7.97 -7.40 -6.40
C SER A 84 -7.70 -6.72 -5.07
N ILE A 85 -8.69 -6.01 -4.52
CA ILE A 85 -8.61 -5.49 -3.16
C ILE A 85 -9.20 -6.53 -2.21
N VAL A 86 -8.45 -6.89 -1.18
CA VAL A 86 -8.85 -7.87 -0.16
C VAL A 86 -9.04 -7.26 1.22
N GLY A 87 -8.80 -5.95 1.37
CA GLY A 87 -9.11 -5.24 2.61
C GLY A 87 -8.85 -3.75 2.52
N LYS A 88 -9.61 -2.99 3.30
CA LYS A 88 -9.39 -1.57 3.60
C LYS A 88 -9.64 -1.34 5.09
N LYS A 89 -8.82 -0.52 5.73
CA LYS A 89 -8.95 -0.16 7.14
C LYS A 89 -8.62 1.31 7.34
N ASP A 90 -9.23 1.91 8.36
CA ASP A 90 -8.95 3.30 8.76
C ASP A 90 -8.11 3.37 10.03
N ASP A 91 -7.86 2.23 10.70
CA ASP A 91 -7.10 2.14 11.94
C ASP A 91 -6.12 0.95 11.89
N ASP A 92 -5.21 0.99 10.91
CA ASP A 92 -4.15 0.01 10.68
C ASP A 92 -2.78 0.71 10.62
N PRO A 93 -2.27 1.18 11.78
CA PRO A 93 -1.05 1.99 11.84
C PRO A 93 0.19 1.24 11.32
N ALA A 94 1.06 1.95 10.64
CA ALA A 94 2.35 1.40 10.22
C ALA A 94 3.23 1.12 11.45
N SER A 95 3.99 0.03 11.41
CA SER A 95 4.97 -0.32 12.43
C SER A 95 6.39 -0.01 11.92
N PRO A 96 7.27 0.62 12.73
CA PRO A 96 8.68 0.79 12.37
C PRO A 96 9.36 -0.56 12.12
N GLN A 97 10.19 -0.66 11.08
CA GLN A 97 11.05 -1.83 10.91
C GLN A 97 12.26 -1.71 11.84
N SER A 98 12.53 -2.78 12.60
CA SER A 98 13.80 -2.96 13.34
C SER A 98 14.88 -3.53 12.44
#